data_AF-A0A4R0NBW2-F1
#
_entry.id   AF-A0A4R0NBW2-F1
#
_cell.length_a   1.000
_cell.length_b   1.000
_cell.length_c   1.000
_cell.angle_alpha   90.00
_cell.angle_beta   90.00
_cell.angle_gamma   90.00
#
_symmetry.space_group_name_H-M   'P 1'
#
loop_
_entity.id
_entity.type
_entity.pdbx_description
1 polymer ?
#
loop_
_entity_poly.entity_id
_entity_poly.type
_entity_poly.pdbx_seq_one_letter_code
_entity_poly.pdbx_strand_id
1 'polypeptide(L)'
;MYVRLVNYVDAINQYRKTKISNRNFLVIAALIVGILAGLAASLLKAITHHIEDFLQTGFQWQYKYYLFFFFPFIGILLSVMYVRRFIRKGKFETGLTPILYTISKKSSKIEPHNTYSQVITAALTVGFGGSTGLEAPIVTSGGAIGSVVGRFLGLSYRETTMLLACGAAAGIAGAFNSPIAGMVFAIEILLPEFTIPAFIPLLLASATAAVVARLFYNEQLFFLVTEGWKMNALIYYVLLAVLIGIFSIYFTKINAFIKGSFYKITNPYKKVVVGGLMLGLLVFLFPTLYGEGYITIKSLLGGNYTALLTNSIFSEYSSLPWVIILFTVVTVFAKSAATLITLSAGGNGGIFAPSLIMGGLMGFVLAFSINTLGIAHLNVANFIVAGMAASLSAIMHAPLTGIFLIAEITGGYVLMVPLMITSAISYLINRNKNQYSIYTKPLAEKGELSSLEDKDTTVLNMMKLRHLVETDYLVLNEQDLISARLNEILQSKRNLFPVIDDEKAFKGLVYVEDILRKGTNHAEEWSVNNLMQAAPDVVVISDHLKIVLQKMEKENAWLLPVLDEAGRYMGFVSKTAVFNKYRALLSRQADYMG
;
A
#
# COMPACT_ATOMS: atom_id res chain seq x y z
N MET A 1 5.61 11.89 32.79
CA MET A 1 5.45 10.43 32.61
C MET A 1 6.05 9.94 31.29
N TYR A 2 5.73 10.57 30.14
CA TYR A 2 6.23 10.17 28.81
C TYR A 2 7.76 10.21 28.67
N VAL A 3 8.43 11.27 29.16
CA VAL A 3 9.90 11.41 29.09
C VAL A 3 10.64 10.34 29.88
N ARG A 4 10.12 9.95 31.06
CA ARG A 4 10.72 8.87 31.87
C ARG A 4 10.61 7.52 31.17
N LEU A 5 9.49 7.24 30.50
CA LEU A 5 9.27 6.01 29.75
C LEU A 5 10.23 5.91 28.56
N VAL A 6 10.39 7.00 27.80
CA VAL A 6 11.33 7.05 26.66
C VAL A 6 12.77 6.81 27.12
N ASN A 7 13.20 7.50 28.19
CA ASN A 7 14.56 7.32 28.72
C ASN A 7 14.80 5.88 29.23
N TYR A 8 13.78 5.23 29.79
CA TYR A 8 13.88 3.85 30.25
C TYR A 8 13.97 2.86 29.10
N VAL A 9 13.17 3.07 28.04
CA VAL A 9 13.23 2.26 26.81
C VAL A 9 14.59 2.44 26.12
N ASP A 10 15.12 3.66 26.08
CA ASP A 10 16.43 3.93 25.51
C ASP A 10 17.55 3.28 26.32
N ALA A 11 17.48 3.31 27.65
CA ALA A 11 18.43 2.62 28.52
C ALA A 11 18.40 1.09 28.31
N ILE A 12 17.20 0.49 28.20
CA ILE A 12 17.03 -0.93 27.88
C ILE A 12 17.61 -1.24 26.50
N ASN A 13 17.36 -0.40 25.50
CA ASN A 13 17.88 -0.59 24.15
C ASN A 13 19.41 -0.49 24.09
N GLN A 14 20.01 0.45 24.83
CA GLN A 14 21.46 0.58 24.92
C GLN A 14 22.07 -0.65 25.61
N TYR A 15 21.51 -1.08 26.74
CA TYR A 15 21.93 -2.31 27.41
C TYR A 15 21.79 -3.53 26.49
N ARG A 16 20.66 -3.67 25.80
CA ARG A 16 20.40 -4.76 24.85
C ARG A 16 21.41 -4.82 23.71
N LYS A 17 21.80 -3.67 23.14
CA LYS A 17 22.81 -3.61 22.07
C LYS A 17 24.15 -4.22 22.48
N THR A 18 24.46 -4.28 23.79
CA THR A 18 25.67 -4.93 24.30
C THR A 18 25.57 -6.46 24.38
N LYS A 19 24.35 -7.03 24.34
CA LYS A 19 24.10 -8.46 24.56
C LYS A 19 23.56 -9.20 23.33
N ILE A 20 22.81 -8.53 22.45
CA ILE A 20 22.12 -9.14 21.32
C ILE A 20 22.42 -8.34 20.05
N SER A 21 22.83 -9.04 18.98
CA SER A 21 22.98 -8.41 17.66
C SER A 21 21.64 -7.87 17.16
N ASN A 22 21.66 -6.79 16.39
CA ASN A 22 20.42 -6.22 15.86
C ASN A 22 19.63 -7.24 15.03
N ARG A 23 20.31 -8.12 14.28
CA ARG A 23 19.66 -9.18 13.50
C ARG A 23 18.86 -10.15 14.37
N ASN A 24 19.44 -10.64 15.46
CA ASN A 24 18.75 -11.56 16.36
C ASN A 24 17.60 -10.86 17.11
N PHE A 25 17.79 -9.59 17.46
CA PHE A 25 16.73 -8.82 18.09
C PHE A 25 15.51 -8.64 17.16
N LEU A 26 15.75 -8.32 15.89
CA LEU A 26 14.70 -8.16 14.90
C LEU A 26 13.89 -9.44 14.69
N VAL A 27 14.54 -10.60 14.78
CA VAL A 27 13.86 -11.90 14.75
C VAL A 27 12.91 -12.07 15.94
N ILE A 28 13.36 -11.75 17.16
CA ILE A 28 12.53 -11.81 18.37
C ILE A 28 11.35 -10.84 18.27
N ALA A 29 11.60 -9.60 17.80
CA ALA A 29 10.57 -8.61 17.61
C ALA A 29 9.53 -9.04 16.56
N ALA A 30 9.97 -9.67 15.46
CA ALA A 30 9.09 -10.22 14.44
C ALA A 30 8.19 -11.34 14.98
N LEU A 31 8.71 -12.16 15.90
CA LEU A 31 7.95 -13.19 16.62
C LEU A 31 6.81 -12.58 17.46
N ILE A 32 7.10 -11.52 18.22
CA ILE A 32 6.09 -10.79 19.00
C ILE A 32 5.04 -10.15 18.08
N VAL A 33 5.49 -9.51 16.99
CA VAL A 33 4.60 -8.94 15.98
C VAL A 33 3.71 -10.01 15.35
N GLY A 34 4.26 -11.19 15.06
CA GLY A 34 3.52 -12.34 14.53
C GLY A 34 2.39 -12.79 15.45
N ILE A 35 2.67 -12.91 16.75
CA ILE A 35 1.65 -13.28 17.75
C ILE A 35 0.53 -12.22 17.80
N LEU A 36 0.90 -10.93 17.93
CA LEU A 36 -0.08 -9.84 18.05
C LEU A 36 -0.92 -9.67 16.78
N ALA A 37 -0.31 -9.74 15.61
CA ALA A 37 -1.01 -9.64 14.33
C ALA A 37 -1.88 -10.88 14.07
N GLY A 38 -1.42 -12.07 14.44
CA GLY A 38 -2.23 -13.29 14.40
C GLY A 38 -3.47 -13.19 15.29
N LEU A 39 -3.34 -12.69 16.52
CA LEU A 39 -4.48 -12.42 17.40
C LEU A 39 -5.46 -11.40 16.79
N ALA A 40 -4.95 -10.32 16.20
CA ALA A 40 -5.79 -9.32 15.55
C ALA A 40 -6.56 -9.90 14.34
N ALA A 41 -5.92 -10.74 13.53
CA ALA A 41 -6.55 -11.43 12.40
C ALA A 41 -7.64 -12.40 12.87
N SER A 42 -7.36 -13.22 13.88
CA SER A 42 -8.33 -14.14 14.49
C SER A 42 -9.52 -13.40 15.09
N LEU A 43 -9.26 -12.30 15.81
CA LEU A 43 -10.31 -11.48 16.41
C LEU A 43 -11.21 -10.84 15.34
N LEU A 44 -10.63 -10.32 14.25
CA LEU A 44 -11.42 -9.77 13.16
C LEU A 44 -12.36 -10.82 12.55
N LYS A 45 -11.83 -12.00 12.25
CA LYS A 45 -12.63 -13.10 11.72
C LYS A 45 -13.74 -13.51 12.68
N ALA A 46 -13.42 -13.63 13.98
CA ALA A 46 -14.39 -14.00 14.99
C ALA A 46 -15.56 -13.04 15.07
N ILE A 47 -15.27 -11.74 15.14
CA ILE A 47 -16.33 -10.74 15.22
C ILE A 47 -17.14 -10.74 13.92
N THR A 48 -16.49 -10.83 12.76
CA THR A 48 -17.17 -10.79 11.46
C THR A 48 -18.10 -11.98 11.28
N HIS A 49 -17.61 -13.22 11.48
CA HIS A 49 -18.42 -14.43 11.37
C HIS A 49 -19.54 -14.44 12.42
N HIS A 50 -19.28 -13.99 13.65
CA HIS A 50 -20.34 -13.94 14.67
C HIS A 50 -21.46 -12.96 14.30
N ILE A 51 -21.14 -11.81 13.71
CA ILE A 51 -22.15 -10.88 13.17
C ILE A 51 -22.88 -11.53 11.99
N GLU A 52 -22.17 -12.16 11.07
CA GLU A 52 -22.75 -12.83 9.91
C GLU A 52 -23.72 -13.95 10.32
N ASP A 53 -23.28 -14.85 11.20
CA ASP A 53 -24.09 -15.96 11.72
C ASP A 53 -25.30 -15.44 12.51
N PHE A 54 -25.14 -14.38 13.31
CA PHE A 54 -26.25 -13.78 14.04
C PHE A 54 -27.32 -13.21 13.09
N LEU A 55 -26.89 -12.49 12.04
CA LEU A 55 -27.80 -11.88 11.06
C LEU A 55 -28.41 -12.90 10.10
N GLN A 56 -27.70 -13.97 9.74
CA GLN A 56 -28.17 -14.99 8.81
C GLN A 56 -28.99 -16.10 9.49
N THR A 57 -28.65 -16.50 10.72
CA THR A 57 -29.22 -17.69 11.38
C THR A 57 -30.18 -17.34 12.52
N GLY A 58 -30.00 -16.18 13.18
CA GLY A 58 -30.76 -15.80 14.38
C GLY A 58 -32.18 -15.29 14.15
N PHE A 59 -32.54 -14.89 12.91
CA PHE A 59 -33.86 -14.34 12.58
C PHE A 59 -34.77 -15.38 11.90
N GLN A 60 -35.92 -15.70 12.52
CA GLN A 60 -36.94 -16.60 11.94
C GLN A 60 -37.68 -15.97 10.74
N TRP A 61 -38.14 -16.85 9.84
CA TRP A 61 -38.48 -16.58 8.44
C TRP A 61 -39.78 -15.80 8.19
N GLN A 62 -39.69 -14.91 7.18
CA GLN A 62 -40.68 -14.43 6.18
C GLN A 62 -40.21 -13.08 5.60
N TYR A 63 -39.48 -12.28 6.39
CA TYR A 63 -38.93 -10.97 5.99
C TYR A 63 -37.42 -10.95 5.74
N LYS A 64 -36.73 -12.09 5.83
CA LYS A 64 -35.26 -12.22 5.73
C LYS A 64 -34.70 -11.62 4.43
N TYR A 65 -35.41 -11.81 3.32
CA TYR A 65 -35.06 -11.24 2.02
C TYR A 65 -35.04 -9.70 2.04
N TYR A 66 -36.05 -9.07 2.63
CA TYR A 66 -36.14 -7.61 2.71
C TYR A 66 -35.12 -7.01 3.68
N LEU A 67 -34.70 -7.76 4.72
CA LEU A 67 -33.69 -7.30 5.67
C LEU A 67 -32.27 -7.27 5.08
N PHE A 68 -31.95 -8.16 4.14
CA PHE A 68 -30.66 -8.13 3.41
C PHE A 68 -30.44 -6.84 2.61
N PHE A 69 -31.52 -6.15 2.23
CA PHE A 69 -31.42 -4.84 1.59
C PHE A 69 -30.85 -3.78 2.56
N PHE A 70 -31.20 -3.85 3.85
CA PHE A 70 -30.82 -2.81 4.81
C PHE A 70 -29.50 -3.10 5.53
N PHE A 71 -29.10 -4.37 5.69
CA PHE A 71 -27.89 -4.69 6.45
C PHE A 71 -26.62 -4.00 5.91
N PRO A 72 -26.30 -4.03 4.60
CA PRO A 72 -25.08 -3.40 4.11
C PRO A 72 -25.06 -1.88 4.36
N PHE A 73 -26.23 -1.23 4.26
CA PHE A 73 -26.37 0.19 4.61
C PHE A 73 -26.06 0.44 6.10
N ILE A 74 -26.60 -0.38 7.00
CA ILE A 74 -26.35 -0.28 8.45
C ILE A 74 -24.85 -0.49 8.75
N GLY A 75 -24.22 -1.51 8.17
CA GLY A 75 -22.81 -1.81 8.37
C GLY A 75 -21.89 -0.65 7.98
N ILE A 76 -22.10 -0.09 6.77
CA ILE A 76 -21.33 1.06 6.28
C ILE A 76 -21.60 2.30 7.14
N LEU A 77 -22.86 2.54 7.53
CA LEU A 77 -23.22 3.67 8.41
C LEU A 77 -22.53 3.58 9.77
N LEU A 78 -22.57 2.41 10.42
CA LEU A 78 -21.92 2.19 11.71
C LEU A 78 -20.40 2.36 11.61
N SER A 79 -19.79 1.85 10.55
CA SER A 79 -18.36 2.04 10.26
C SER A 79 -17.98 3.52 10.13
N VAL A 80 -18.72 4.28 9.33
CA VAL A 80 -18.48 5.73 9.14
C VAL A 80 -18.76 6.53 10.42
N MET A 81 -19.81 6.19 11.17
CA MET A 81 -20.11 6.82 12.47
C MET A 81 -19.01 6.56 13.49
N TYR A 82 -18.51 5.32 13.58
CA TYR A 82 -17.41 4.96 14.46
C TYR A 82 -16.16 5.80 14.16
N VAL A 83 -15.73 5.85 12.89
CA VAL A 83 -14.55 6.64 12.48
C VAL A 83 -14.74 8.12 12.83
N ARG A 84 -15.89 8.71 12.50
CA ARG A 84 -16.15 10.14 12.74
C ARG A 84 -16.31 10.51 14.22
N ARG A 85 -16.77 9.58 15.05
CA ARG A 85 -16.98 9.84 16.49
C ARG A 85 -15.71 9.60 17.30
N PHE A 86 -14.99 8.51 17.04
CA PHE A 86 -13.87 8.06 17.88
C PHE A 86 -12.49 8.39 17.31
N ILE A 87 -12.34 8.47 15.98
CA ILE A 87 -11.04 8.74 15.31
C ILE A 87 -10.97 10.21 14.85
N ARG A 88 -11.45 11.16 15.68
CA ARG A 88 -11.56 12.58 15.30
C ARG A 88 -10.23 13.28 15.02
N LYS A 89 -9.15 12.85 15.69
CA LYS A 89 -7.81 13.47 15.58
C LYS A 89 -6.88 12.74 14.60
N GLY A 90 -7.22 11.52 14.18
CA GLY A 90 -6.40 10.68 13.31
C GLY A 90 -6.91 10.68 11.87
N LYS A 91 -6.02 10.44 10.90
CA LYS A 91 -6.41 10.18 9.51
C LYS A 91 -6.74 8.70 9.37
N PHE A 92 -8.01 8.38 9.18
CA PHE A 92 -8.45 7.02 8.85
C PHE A 92 -8.53 6.86 7.33
N GLU A 93 -7.74 5.93 6.81
CA GLU A 93 -7.69 5.60 5.39
C GLU A 93 -7.88 4.09 5.25
N THR A 94 -8.51 3.66 4.15
CA THR A 94 -8.83 2.24 3.90
C THR A 94 -8.05 1.70 2.70
N GLY A 95 -7.87 0.38 2.65
CA GLY A 95 -7.11 -0.30 1.61
C GLY A 95 -5.59 -0.29 1.83
N LEU A 96 -4.83 -0.79 0.85
CA LEU A 96 -3.37 -0.95 0.94
C LEU A 96 -2.58 0.30 0.50
N THR A 97 -3.17 1.15 -0.35
CA THR A 97 -2.52 2.38 -0.85
C THR A 97 -1.98 3.29 0.27
N PRO A 98 -2.70 3.53 1.39
CA PRO A 98 -2.17 4.33 2.50
C PRO A 98 -0.94 3.72 3.18
N ILE A 99 -0.84 2.39 3.24
CA ILE A 99 0.33 1.69 3.79
C ILE A 99 1.52 1.92 2.87
N LEU A 100 1.36 1.71 1.56
CA LEU A 100 2.41 1.94 0.57
C LEU A 100 2.90 3.41 0.60
N TYR A 101 1.97 4.35 0.71
CA TYR A 101 2.28 5.76 0.91
C TYR A 101 3.08 6.00 2.19
N THR A 102 2.69 5.36 3.29
CA THR A 102 3.36 5.51 4.59
C THR A 102 4.78 4.94 4.56
N ILE A 103 4.99 3.81 3.90
CA ILE A 103 6.31 3.22 3.66
C ILE A 103 7.16 4.23 2.87
N SER A 104 6.64 4.75 1.76
CA SER A 104 7.38 5.68 0.89
C SER A 104 7.67 7.06 1.52
N LYS A 105 6.69 7.69 2.18
CA LYS A 105 6.74 9.12 2.55
C LYS A 105 6.74 9.41 4.05
N LYS A 106 6.30 8.47 4.90
CA LYS A 106 6.15 8.70 6.35
C LYS A 106 7.09 7.86 7.20
N SER A 107 8.18 7.37 6.62
CA SER A 107 9.14 6.51 7.30
C SER A 107 8.49 5.31 7.99
N SER A 108 7.49 4.69 7.35
CA SER A 108 6.76 3.53 7.88
C SER A 108 6.08 3.78 9.23
N LYS A 109 5.73 5.03 9.55
CA LYS A 109 5.00 5.41 10.76
C LYS A 109 3.49 5.43 10.50
N ILE A 110 2.83 4.32 10.81
CA ILE A 110 1.37 4.22 10.76
C ILE A 110 0.78 4.79 12.06
N GLU A 111 -0.40 5.41 11.96
CA GLU A 111 -1.14 5.89 13.13
C GLU A 111 -1.55 4.73 14.05
N PRO A 112 -1.28 4.80 15.38
CA PRO A 112 -1.52 3.67 16.28
C PRO A 112 -2.97 3.20 16.34
N HIS A 113 -3.94 4.07 16.07
CA HIS A 113 -5.35 3.65 16.10
C HIS A 113 -5.66 2.61 15.01
N ASN A 114 -4.88 2.51 13.94
CA ASN A 114 -5.10 1.53 12.87
C ASN A 114 -4.94 0.08 13.34
N THR A 115 -4.31 -0.18 14.50
CA THR A 115 -4.24 -1.53 15.07
C THR A 115 -5.63 -2.08 15.39
N TYR A 116 -6.51 -1.30 16.02
CA TYR A 116 -7.85 -1.74 16.42
C TYR A 116 -8.97 -1.17 15.54
N SER A 117 -8.83 0.05 15.02
CA SER A 117 -9.90 0.70 14.25
C SER A 117 -10.17 -0.02 12.92
N GLN A 118 -9.16 -0.61 12.29
CA GLN A 118 -9.32 -1.40 11.07
C GLN A 118 -10.12 -2.68 11.34
N VAL A 119 -9.85 -3.35 12.47
CA VAL A 119 -10.59 -4.55 12.90
C VAL A 119 -12.08 -4.23 13.11
N ILE A 120 -12.38 -3.22 13.93
CA ILE A 120 -13.78 -2.89 14.28
C ILE A 120 -14.58 -2.47 13.04
N THR A 121 -14.03 -1.55 12.24
CA THR A 121 -14.73 -1.02 11.06
C THR A 121 -14.91 -2.04 9.95
N ALA A 122 -13.94 -2.95 9.76
CA ALA A 122 -14.05 -4.04 8.80
C ALA A 122 -15.08 -5.08 9.23
N ALA A 123 -15.09 -5.45 10.52
CA ALA A 123 -16.09 -6.37 11.07
C ALA A 123 -17.52 -5.82 10.88
N LEU A 124 -17.73 -4.53 11.16
CA LEU A 124 -19.02 -3.86 10.93
C LEU A 124 -19.39 -3.80 9.45
N THR A 125 -18.42 -3.55 8.57
CA THR A 125 -18.70 -3.44 7.12
C THR A 125 -19.04 -4.80 6.54
N VAL A 126 -18.16 -5.79 6.69
CA VAL A 126 -18.29 -7.12 6.09
C VAL A 126 -19.33 -7.96 6.80
N GLY A 127 -19.39 -7.93 8.14
CA GLY A 127 -20.32 -8.74 8.93
C GLY A 127 -21.79 -8.42 8.64
N PHE A 128 -22.09 -7.14 8.36
CA PHE A 128 -23.42 -6.69 7.92
C PHE A 128 -23.65 -6.84 6.40
N GLY A 129 -22.79 -7.53 5.66
CA GLY A 129 -22.99 -7.84 4.25
C GLY A 129 -22.35 -6.88 3.26
N GLY A 130 -21.44 -6.01 3.71
CA GLY A 130 -20.60 -5.23 2.80
C GLY A 130 -19.80 -6.12 1.87
N SER A 131 -19.93 -5.95 0.56
CA SER A 131 -19.34 -6.86 -0.44
C SER A 131 -17.85 -6.61 -0.63
N THR A 132 -17.02 -6.97 0.35
CA THR A 132 -15.59 -6.68 0.35
C THR A 132 -14.82 -7.72 1.16
N GLY A 133 -13.50 -7.77 1.01
CA GLY A 133 -12.65 -8.71 1.74
C GLY A 133 -12.06 -8.12 3.02
N LEU A 134 -11.73 -8.97 3.99
CA LEU A 134 -11.11 -8.57 5.26
C LEU A 134 -9.59 -8.38 5.16
N GLU A 135 -8.96 -8.75 4.04
CA GLU A 135 -7.50 -8.86 3.94
C GLU A 135 -6.80 -7.52 4.04
N ALA A 136 -7.32 -6.47 3.40
CA ALA A 136 -6.71 -5.15 3.47
C ALA A 136 -6.76 -4.58 4.90
N PRO A 137 -7.89 -4.64 5.64
CA PRO A 137 -7.93 -4.31 7.06
C PRO A 137 -6.96 -5.12 7.93
N ILE A 138 -6.82 -6.43 7.69
CA ILE A 138 -5.89 -7.29 8.46
C ILE A 138 -4.44 -6.90 8.18
N VAL A 139 -4.09 -6.67 6.91
CA VAL A 139 -2.76 -6.18 6.52
C VAL A 139 -2.48 -4.81 7.14
N THR A 140 -3.47 -3.92 7.16
CA THR A 140 -3.33 -2.57 7.73
C THR A 140 -3.18 -2.61 9.24
N SER A 141 -3.98 -3.43 9.93
CA SER A 141 -3.89 -3.64 11.37
C SER A 141 -2.56 -4.30 11.74
N GLY A 142 -2.18 -5.39 11.07
CA GLY A 142 -0.91 -6.07 11.26
C GLY A 142 0.29 -5.16 11.00
N GLY A 143 0.27 -4.43 9.87
CA GLY A 143 1.29 -3.43 9.57
C GLY A 143 1.37 -2.31 10.61
N ALA A 144 0.22 -1.85 11.12
CA ALA A 144 0.17 -0.88 12.21
C ALA A 144 0.78 -1.45 13.50
N ILE A 145 0.51 -2.71 13.85
CA ILE A 145 1.11 -3.39 15.00
C ILE A 145 2.63 -3.42 14.85
N GLY A 146 3.13 -3.87 13.69
CA GLY A 146 4.57 -3.88 13.39
C GLY A 146 5.22 -2.50 13.46
N SER A 147 4.56 -1.48 12.89
CA SER A 147 5.00 -0.08 12.94
C SER A 147 5.05 0.48 14.36
N VAL A 148 4.01 0.24 15.17
CA VAL A 148 3.92 0.71 16.56
C VAL A 148 4.97 0.02 17.42
N VAL A 149 5.16 -1.30 17.27
CA VAL A 149 6.20 -2.05 17.97
C VAL A 149 7.58 -1.53 17.60
N GLY A 150 7.88 -1.35 16.31
CA GLY A 150 9.16 -0.81 15.86
C GLY A 150 9.45 0.61 16.39
N ARG A 151 8.43 1.47 16.37
CA ARG A 151 8.52 2.83 16.94
C ARG A 151 8.72 2.81 18.46
N PHE A 152 7.96 1.97 19.16
CA PHE A 152 8.06 1.83 20.62
C PHE A 152 9.47 1.37 21.01
N LEU A 153 10.06 0.47 20.22
CA LEU A 153 11.43 -0.01 20.39
C LEU A 153 12.51 0.92 19.82
N GLY A 154 12.17 2.15 19.40
CA GLY A 154 13.14 3.14 18.93
C GLY A 154 13.94 2.72 17.68
N LEU A 155 13.36 1.86 16.83
CA LEU A 155 14.05 1.29 15.68
C LEU A 155 14.18 2.29 14.51
N SER A 156 15.15 2.04 13.64
CA SER A 156 15.36 2.81 12.42
C SER A 156 14.19 2.65 11.43
N TYR A 157 14.18 3.47 10.38
CA TYR A 157 13.19 3.38 9.31
C TYR A 157 13.16 1.99 8.64
N ARG A 158 14.33 1.44 8.29
CA ARG A 158 14.42 0.13 7.63
C ARG A 158 13.91 -1.00 8.52
N GLU A 159 14.30 -0.98 9.79
CA GLU A 159 13.86 -1.95 10.79
C GLU A 159 12.35 -1.85 11.07
N THR A 160 11.82 -0.62 11.19
CA THR A 160 10.38 -0.38 11.36
C THR A 160 9.59 -0.82 10.13
N THR A 161 10.13 -0.60 8.93
CA THR A 161 9.53 -1.07 7.66
C THR A 161 9.51 -2.60 7.60
N MET A 162 10.59 -3.25 8.05
CA MET A 162 10.66 -4.69 8.12
C MET A 162 9.66 -5.26 9.14
N LEU A 163 9.50 -4.67 10.32
CA LEU A 163 8.48 -5.09 11.28
C LEU A 163 7.05 -4.80 10.79
N LEU A 164 6.81 -3.69 10.11
CA LEU A 164 5.55 -3.39 9.43
C LEU A 164 5.23 -4.49 8.41
N ALA A 165 6.20 -4.87 7.57
CA ALA A 165 6.05 -5.96 6.61
C ALA A 165 5.81 -7.32 7.30
N CYS A 166 6.51 -7.61 8.40
CA CYS A 166 6.26 -8.79 9.24
C CYS A 166 4.84 -8.82 9.80
N GLY A 167 4.33 -7.69 10.28
CA GLY A 167 2.97 -7.59 10.79
C GLY A 167 1.92 -7.77 9.70
N ALA A 168 2.15 -7.20 8.51
CA ALA A 168 1.30 -7.42 7.35
C ALA A 168 1.29 -8.89 6.88
N ALA A 169 2.48 -9.51 6.79
CA ALA A 169 2.67 -10.91 6.43
C ALA A 169 1.97 -11.84 7.43
N ALA A 170 2.18 -11.59 8.73
CA ALA A 170 1.51 -12.25 9.84
C ALA A 170 -0.01 -12.09 9.77
N GLY A 171 -0.51 -10.91 9.41
CA GLY A 171 -1.92 -10.68 9.19
C GLY A 171 -2.50 -11.60 8.11
N ILE A 172 -1.91 -11.64 6.91
CA ILE A 172 -2.33 -12.54 5.83
C ILE A 172 -2.21 -14.01 6.26
N ALA A 173 -1.10 -14.39 6.88
CA ALA A 173 -0.88 -15.75 7.34
C ALA A 173 -1.90 -16.19 8.39
N GLY A 174 -2.25 -15.32 9.34
CA GLY A 174 -3.28 -15.56 10.34
C GLY A 174 -4.69 -15.56 9.75
N ALA A 175 -4.95 -14.73 8.74
CA ALA A 175 -6.22 -14.72 8.03
C ALA A 175 -6.43 -16.00 7.22
N PHE A 176 -5.42 -16.49 6.50
CA PHE A 176 -5.60 -17.60 5.57
C PHE A 176 -5.06 -18.93 6.07
N ASN A 177 -4.47 -18.96 7.27
CA ASN A 177 -3.68 -20.09 7.75
C ASN A 177 -2.58 -20.49 6.74
N SER A 178 -1.96 -19.47 6.13
CA SER A 178 -1.10 -19.58 4.94
C SER A 178 0.21 -18.79 5.11
N PRO A 179 1.18 -19.31 5.89
CA PRO A 179 2.46 -18.65 6.15
C PRO A 179 3.26 -18.25 4.92
N ILE A 180 3.36 -19.13 3.92
CA ILE A 180 4.21 -18.89 2.75
C ILE A 180 3.62 -17.74 1.94
N ALA A 181 2.31 -17.77 1.71
CA ALA A 181 1.63 -16.71 1.00
C ALA A 181 1.72 -15.34 1.71
N GLY A 182 1.60 -15.31 3.03
CA GLY A 182 1.75 -14.07 3.82
C GLY A 182 3.14 -13.45 3.66
N MET A 183 4.18 -14.26 3.71
CA MET A 183 5.55 -13.82 3.48
C MET A 183 5.73 -13.30 2.04
N VAL A 184 5.30 -14.07 1.04
CA VAL A 184 5.42 -13.68 -0.38
C VAL A 184 4.64 -12.40 -0.67
N PHE A 185 3.44 -12.25 -0.10
CA PHE A 185 2.64 -11.02 -0.17
C PHE A 185 3.42 -9.80 0.30
N ALA A 186 4.06 -9.90 1.47
CA ALA A 186 4.82 -8.77 2.01
C ALA A 186 6.04 -8.43 1.15
N ILE A 187 6.71 -9.44 0.57
CA ILE A 187 7.85 -9.25 -0.33
C ILE A 187 7.41 -8.59 -1.65
N GLU A 188 6.34 -9.07 -2.25
CA GLU A 188 5.92 -8.67 -3.60
C GLU A 188 5.16 -7.34 -3.62
N ILE A 189 4.37 -7.04 -2.58
CA ILE A 189 3.49 -5.86 -2.56
C ILE A 189 4.02 -4.74 -1.67
N LEU A 190 4.61 -5.04 -0.51
CA LEU A 190 4.91 -4.01 0.51
C LEU A 190 6.38 -3.59 0.54
N LEU A 191 7.31 -4.55 0.41
CA LEU A 191 8.72 -4.28 0.53
C LEU A 191 9.26 -3.69 -0.79
N PRO A 192 9.92 -2.51 -0.74
CA PRO A 192 10.56 -1.94 -1.92
C PRO A 192 11.74 -2.80 -2.40
N GLU A 193 12.44 -3.47 -1.48
CA GLU A 193 13.61 -4.30 -1.75
C GLU A 193 13.56 -5.57 -0.89
N PHE A 194 13.78 -6.72 -1.52
CA PHE A 194 13.98 -7.98 -0.83
C PHE A 194 15.46 -8.18 -0.50
N THR A 195 15.77 -8.49 0.75
CA THR A 195 17.10 -8.88 1.18
C THR A 195 17.03 -10.20 1.95
N ILE A 196 18.05 -11.05 1.81
CA ILE A 196 18.12 -12.34 2.52
C ILE A 196 17.92 -12.18 4.04
N PRO A 197 18.46 -11.15 4.72
CA PRO A 197 18.21 -10.93 6.15
C PRO A 197 16.74 -10.65 6.51
N ALA A 198 15.91 -10.16 5.59
CA ALA A 198 14.49 -9.93 5.82
C ALA A 198 13.65 -11.22 5.76
N PHE A 199 14.18 -12.29 5.15
CA PHE A 199 13.47 -13.55 4.96
C PHE A 199 13.11 -14.24 6.27
N ILE A 200 14.08 -14.42 7.18
CA ILE A 200 13.87 -15.14 8.45
C ILE A 200 12.85 -14.45 9.36
N PRO A 201 12.91 -13.12 9.60
CA PRO A 201 11.88 -12.41 10.35
C PRO A 201 10.47 -12.56 9.76
N LEU A 202 10.31 -12.41 8.43
CA LEU A 202 9.02 -12.56 7.76
C LEU A 202 8.45 -13.98 7.90
N LEU A 203 9.31 -14.98 7.72
CA LEU A 203 8.95 -16.39 7.85
C LEU A 203 8.47 -16.69 9.26
N LEU A 204 9.21 -16.25 10.28
CA LEU A 204 8.85 -16.49 11.68
C LEU A 204 7.58 -15.74 12.09
N ALA A 205 7.41 -14.48 11.69
CA ALA A 205 6.19 -13.73 11.96
C ALA A 205 4.96 -14.40 11.31
N SER A 206 5.08 -14.85 10.06
CA SER A 206 3.99 -15.50 9.33
C SER A 206 3.66 -16.88 9.91
N ALA A 207 4.68 -17.70 10.21
CA ALA A 207 4.49 -19.02 10.80
C ALA A 207 3.85 -18.94 12.19
N THR A 208 4.33 -18.03 13.04
CA THR A 208 3.78 -17.82 14.39
C THR A 208 2.34 -17.32 14.35
N ALA A 209 2.02 -16.40 13.44
CA ALA A 209 0.65 -15.93 13.26
C ALA A 209 -0.30 -17.05 12.81
N ALA A 210 0.13 -17.96 11.93
CA ALA A 210 -0.68 -19.11 11.53
C ALA A 210 -0.87 -20.11 12.68
N VAL A 211 0.16 -20.36 13.50
CA VAL A 211 0.02 -21.18 14.73
C VAL A 211 -1.00 -20.55 15.67
N VAL A 212 -0.89 -19.24 15.93
CA VAL A 212 -1.87 -18.51 16.75
C VAL A 212 -3.27 -18.61 16.15
N ALA A 213 -3.42 -18.41 14.84
CA ALA A 213 -4.73 -18.50 14.18
C ALA A 213 -5.35 -19.91 14.34
N ARG A 214 -4.57 -20.98 14.18
CA ARG A 214 -5.04 -22.37 14.38
C ARG A 214 -5.56 -22.65 15.79
N LEU A 215 -5.00 -21.99 16.81
CA LEU A 215 -5.48 -22.15 18.19
C LEU A 215 -6.91 -21.60 18.39
N PHE A 216 -7.32 -20.60 17.60
CA PHE A 216 -8.65 -20.00 17.67
C PHE A 216 -9.60 -20.51 16.58
N TYR A 217 -9.07 -20.84 15.39
CA TYR A 217 -9.79 -21.28 14.21
C TYR A 217 -9.05 -22.44 13.53
N ASN A 218 -9.55 -23.66 13.70
CA ASN A 218 -8.88 -24.87 13.20
C ASN A 218 -9.36 -25.34 11.81
N GLU A 219 -10.04 -24.51 11.04
CA GLU A 219 -10.61 -24.93 9.75
C GLU A 219 -9.80 -24.41 8.56
N GLN A 220 -9.54 -25.30 7.60
CA GLN A 220 -9.01 -24.91 6.30
C GLN A 220 -10.10 -24.22 5.47
N LEU A 221 -9.74 -23.10 4.82
CA LEU A 221 -10.73 -22.27 4.12
C LEU A 221 -11.35 -23.00 2.92
N PHE A 222 -10.53 -23.72 2.14
CA PHE A 222 -10.97 -24.49 0.98
C PHE A 222 -10.38 -25.89 0.98
N PHE A 223 -11.18 -26.86 0.54
CA PHE A 223 -10.72 -28.21 0.29
C PHE A 223 -10.81 -28.51 -1.20
N LEU A 224 -9.66 -28.82 -1.82
CA LEU A 224 -9.61 -29.18 -3.24
C LEU A 224 -9.61 -30.70 -3.39
N VAL A 225 -10.66 -31.23 -4.01
CA VAL A 225 -10.71 -32.62 -4.46
C VAL A 225 -10.19 -32.68 -5.89
N THR A 226 -8.98 -33.19 -6.08
CA THR A 226 -8.35 -33.28 -7.40
C THR A 226 -7.47 -34.51 -7.55
N GLU A 227 -7.48 -35.12 -8.73
CA GLU A 227 -6.52 -36.13 -9.18
C GLU A 227 -5.31 -35.48 -9.89
N GLY A 228 -5.26 -34.15 -9.93
CA GLY A 228 -4.26 -33.36 -10.66
C GLY A 228 -4.80 -32.73 -11.94
N TRP A 229 -3.90 -32.23 -12.80
CA TRP A 229 -4.26 -31.60 -14.06
C TRP A 229 -3.86 -32.47 -15.27
N LYS A 230 -4.69 -32.46 -16.30
CA LYS A 230 -4.47 -33.21 -17.54
C LYS A 230 -3.89 -32.29 -18.61
N MET A 231 -2.95 -32.78 -19.42
CA MET A 231 -2.36 -32.02 -20.52
C MET A 231 -3.42 -31.48 -21.50
N ASN A 232 -4.44 -32.27 -21.81
CA ASN A 232 -5.53 -31.85 -22.72
C ASN A 232 -6.32 -30.65 -22.20
N ALA A 233 -6.30 -30.39 -20.89
CA ALA A 233 -6.95 -29.22 -20.30
C ALA A 233 -6.14 -27.93 -20.43
N LEU A 234 -4.86 -28.02 -20.84
CA LEU A 234 -3.92 -26.88 -20.90
C LEU A 234 -4.45 -25.73 -21.76
N ILE A 235 -5.02 -26.03 -22.93
CA ILE A 235 -5.57 -25.02 -23.83
C ILE A 235 -6.70 -24.20 -23.17
N TYR A 236 -7.50 -24.84 -22.33
CA TYR A 236 -8.60 -24.20 -21.62
C TYR A 236 -8.11 -23.38 -20.43
N TYR A 237 -7.00 -23.77 -19.78
CA TYR A 237 -6.35 -22.89 -18.79
C TYR A 237 -5.80 -21.62 -19.44
N VAL A 238 -5.17 -21.73 -20.62
CA VAL A 238 -4.72 -20.56 -21.38
C VAL A 238 -5.89 -19.67 -21.75
N LEU A 239 -7.00 -20.25 -22.24
CA LEU A 239 -8.23 -19.51 -22.52
C LEU A 239 -8.77 -18.78 -21.28
N LEU A 240 -8.82 -19.47 -20.12
CA LEU A 240 -9.23 -18.87 -18.85
C LEU A 240 -8.35 -17.66 -18.50
N ALA A 241 -7.03 -17.81 -18.63
CA ALA A 241 -6.06 -16.77 -18.32
C ALA A 241 -6.26 -15.52 -19.19
N VAL A 242 -6.53 -15.71 -20.48
CA VAL A 242 -6.83 -14.62 -21.41
C VAL A 242 -8.12 -13.90 -21.02
N LEU A 243 -9.19 -14.65 -20.75
CA LEU A 243 -10.47 -14.08 -20.33
C LEU A 243 -10.34 -13.26 -19.04
N ILE A 244 -9.62 -13.79 -18.05
CA ILE A 244 -9.34 -13.11 -16.78
C ILE A 244 -8.44 -11.89 -16.99
N GLY A 245 -7.42 -11.99 -17.85
CA GLY A 245 -6.56 -10.87 -18.22
C GLY A 245 -7.38 -9.71 -18.81
N ILE A 246 -8.30 -9.99 -19.74
CA ILE A 246 -9.21 -8.98 -20.30
C ILE A 246 -10.15 -8.42 -19.23
N PHE A 247 -10.74 -9.30 -18.41
CA PHE A 247 -11.62 -8.88 -17.33
C PHE A 247 -10.94 -7.96 -16.31
N SER A 248 -9.67 -8.19 -15.97
CA SER A 248 -8.93 -7.34 -15.05
C SER A 248 -8.74 -5.90 -15.57
N ILE A 249 -8.67 -5.71 -16.90
CA ILE A 249 -8.64 -4.39 -17.54
C ILE A 249 -10.00 -3.71 -17.37
N TYR A 250 -11.10 -4.44 -17.58
CA TYR A 250 -12.44 -3.96 -17.27
C TYR A 250 -12.55 -3.54 -15.80
N PHE A 251 -12.11 -4.38 -14.87
CA PHE A 251 -12.13 -4.11 -13.42
C PHE A 251 -11.40 -2.80 -13.07
N THR A 252 -10.26 -2.55 -13.70
CA THR A 252 -9.48 -1.31 -13.50
C THR A 252 -10.25 -0.07 -13.96
N LYS A 253 -10.93 -0.15 -15.12
CA LYS A 253 -11.74 0.95 -15.67
C LYS A 253 -12.96 1.25 -14.81
N ILE A 254 -13.72 0.22 -14.42
CA ILE A 254 -14.91 0.41 -13.59
C ILE A 254 -14.56 0.93 -12.19
N ASN A 255 -13.41 0.52 -11.63
CA ASN A 255 -12.89 1.10 -10.38
C ASN A 255 -12.64 2.61 -10.51
N ALA A 256 -11.99 3.06 -11.59
CA ALA A 256 -11.77 4.49 -11.82
C ALA A 256 -13.10 5.25 -11.98
N PHE A 257 -14.06 4.69 -12.72
CA PHE A 257 -15.38 5.28 -12.94
C PHE A 257 -16.20 5.42 -11.65
N ILE A 258 -16.31 4.35 -10.85
CA ILE A 258 -17.07 4.37 -9.59
C ILE A 258 -16.40 5.30 -8.58
N LYS A 259 -15.07 5.21 -8.41
CA LYS A 259 -14.35 6.12 -7.51
C LYS A 259 -14.53 7.58 -7.92
N GLY A 260 -14.42 7.90 -9.21
CA GLY A 260 -14.63 9.25 -9.73
C GLY A 260 -16.05 9.76 -9.50
N SER A 261 -17.06 8.88 -9.62
CA SER A 261 -18.46 9.23 -9.37
C SER A 261 -18.72 9.53 -7.89
N PHE A 262 -18.20 8.70 -6.98
CA PHE A 262 -18.30 8.93 -5.54
C PHE A 262 -17.42 10.08 -5.03
N TYR A 263 -16.36 10.44 -5.76
CA TYR A 263 -15.53 11.60 -5.44
C TYR A 263 -16.31 12.91 -5.52
N LYS A 264 -17.28 13.02 -6.44
CA LYS A 264 -18.15 14.20 -6.60
C LYS A 264 -19.07 14.44 -5.39
N ILE A 265 -19.34 13.41 -4.58
CA ILE A 265 -20.16 13.52 -3.37
C ILE A 265 -19.25 13.94 -2.22
N THR A 266 -19.41 15.15 -1.67
CA THR A 266 -18.52 15.63 -0.59
C THR A 266 -18.95 15.19 0.80
N ASN A 267 -20.26 15.07 1.06
CA ASN A 267 -20.80 14.68 2.36
C ASN A 267 -20.72 13.16 2.56
N PRO A 268 -19.96 12.65 3.56
CA PRO A 268 -19.81 11.21 3.75
C PRO A 268 -21.10 10.48 4.14
N TYR A 269 -22.03 11.09 4.86
CA TYR A 269 -23.33 10.45 5.13
C TYR A 269 -24.16 10.28 3.86
N LYS A 270 -24.06 11.23 2.90
CA LYS A 270 -24.69 11.07 1.59
C LYS A 270 -24.06 9.91 0.80
N LYS A 271 -22.74 9.73 0.89
CA LYS A 271 -22.06 8.56 0.28
C LYS A 271 -22.57 7.25 0.86
N VAL A 272 -22.74 7.19 2.18
CA VAL A 272 -23.28 6.02 2.89
C VAL A 272 -24.70 5.71 2.41
N VAL A 273 -25.57 6.71 2.32
CA VAL A 273 -26.95 6.50 1.85
C VAL A 273 -26.99 6.01 0.41
N VAL A 274 -26.32 6.70 -0.51
CA VAL A 274 -26.31 6.32 -1.93
C VAL A 274 -25.68 4.94 -2.12
N GLY A 275 -24.47 4.73 -1.59
CA GLY A 275 -23.75 3.49 -1.78
C GLY A 275 -24.35 2.31 -1.01
N GLY A 276 -24.84 2.53 0.22
CA GLY A 276 -25.48 1.51 1.03
C GLY A 276 -26.81 1.03 0.45
N LEU A 277 -27.64 1.93 -0.10
CA LEU A 277 -28.88 1.54 -0.78
C LEU A 277 -28.60 0.83 -2.12
N MET A 278 -27.64 1.32 -2.91
CA MET A 278 -27.22 0.64 -4.15
C MET A 278 -26.68 -0.76 -3.87
N LEU A 279 -25.84 -0.90 -2.85
CA LEU A 279 -25.29 -2.19 -2.43
C LEU A 279 -26.38 -3.11 -1.87
N GLY A 280 -27.29 -2.58 -1.04
CA GLY A 280 -28.44 -3.30 -0.53
C GLY A 280 -29.31 -3.87 -1.66
N LEU A 281 -29.56 -3.09 -2.71
CA LEU A 281 -30.27 -3.55 -3.90
C LEU A 281 -29.52 -4.68 -4.63
N LEU A 282 -28.20 -4.54 -4.80
CA LEU A 282 -27.38 -5.57 -5.45
C LEU A 282 -27.36 -6.86 -4.65
N VAL A 283 -27.18 -6.79 -3.33
CA VAL A 283 -27.19 -7.98 -2.44
C VAL A 283 -28.58 -8.62 -2.38
N PHE A 284 -29.65 -7.82 -2.42
CA PHE A 284 -31.01 -8.32 -2.52
C PHE A 284 -31.24 -9.13 -3.81
N LEU A 285 -30.76 -8.64 -4.95
CA LEU A 285 -30.87 -9.34 -6.23
C LEU A 285 -29.92 -10.55 -6.35
N PHE A 286 -28.71 -10.39 -5.79
CA PHE A 286 -27.64 -11.38 -5.83
C PHE A 286 -27.10 -11.62 -4.42
N PRO A 287 -27.71 -12.53 -3.64
CA PRO A 287 -27.29 -12.83 -2.27
C PRO A 287 -25.83 -13.31 -2.16
N THR A 288 -25.28 -13.88 -3.23
CA THR A 288 -23.87 -14.28 -3.37
C THR A 288 -22.88 -13.10 -3.25
N LEU A 289 -23.37 -11.86 -3.30
CA LEU A 289 -22.57 -10.66 -3.08
C LEU A 289 -22.38 -10.34 -1.60
N TYR A 290 -23.13 -10.98 -0.69
CA TYR A 290 -23.03 -10.75 0.75
C TYR A 290 -21.63 -11.08 1.27
N GLY A 291 -21.04 -10.14 2.00
CA GLY A 291 -19.74 -10.31 2.67
C GLY A 291 -18.60 -10.59 1.69
N GLU A 292 -17.67 -11.46 2.10
CA GLU A 292 -16.51 -11.81 1.29
C GLU A 292 -16.94 -12.61 0.06
N GLY A 293 -17.77 -13.65 0.26
CA GLY A 293 -18.27 -14.59 -0.76
C GLY A 293 -17.52 -15.93 -0.83
N TYR A 294 -16.74 -16.27 0.20
CA TYR A 294 -16.03 -17.56 0.28
C TYR A 294 -16.96 -18.77 0.39
N ILE A 295 -18.15 -18.60 0.99
CA ILE A 295 -19.19 -19.64 1.08
C ILE A 295 -19.59 -20.13 -0.32
N THR A 296 -19.66 -19.23 -1.29
CA THR A 296 -19.98 -19.55 -2.68
C THR A 296 -18.90 -20.42 -3.31
N ILE A 297 -17.63 -20.05 -3.17
CA ILE A 297 -16.51 -20.86 -3.70
C ILE A 297 -16.45 -22.22 -3.02
N LYS A 298 -16.63 -22.28 -1.69
CA LYS A 298 -16.66 -23.55 -0.94
C LYS A 298 -17.75 -24.49 -1.45
N SER A 299 -18.94 -23.96 -1.74
CA SER A 299 -20.06 -24.73 -2.30
C SER A 299 -19.77 -25.25 -3.71
N LEU A 300 -19.15 -24.42 -4.56
CA LEU A 300 -18.78 -24.81 -5.93
C LEU A 300 -17.66 -25.85 -5.97
N LEU A 301 -16.66 -25.72 -5.10
CA LEU A 301 -15.60 -26.73 -4.95
C LEU A 301 -16.14 -28.08 -4.45
N GLY A 302 -17.19 -28.04 -3.62
CA GLY A 302 -17.92 -29.23 -3.16
C GLY A 302 -18.89 -29.82 -4.20
N GLY A 303 -18.99 -29.26 -5.41
CA GLY A 303 -19.89 -29.74 -6.47
C GLY A 303 -21.35 -29.29 -6.33
N ASN A 304 -21.69 -28.48 -5.32
CA ASN A 304 -23.04 -27.97 -5.13
C ASN A 304 -23.24 -26.67 -5.93
N TYR A 305 -23.51 -26.81 -7.23
CA TYR A 305 -23.69 -25.67 -8.13
C TYR A 305 -25.01 -24.93 -7.91
N THR A 306 -26.04 -25.64 -7.45
CA THR A 306 -27.36 -25.06 -7.15
C THR A 306 -27.29 -24.03 -6.02
N ALA A 307 -26.29 -24.13 -5.13
CA ALA A 307 -26.08 -23.20 -4.02
C ALA A 307 -25.93 -21.73 -4.45
N LEU A 308 -25.51 -21.47 -5.70
CA LEU A 308 -25.40 -20.11 -6.25
C LEU A 308 -26.73 -19.35 -6.27
N LEU A 309 -27.82 -20.07 -6.53
CA LEU A 309 -29.17 -19.51 -6.69
C LEU A 309 -29.98 -19.59 -5.39
N THR A 310 -29.46 -20.26 -4.36
CA THR A 310 -30.12 -20.39 -3.06
C THR A 310 -30.35 -19.02 -2.44
N ASN A 311 -31.54 -18.79 -1.90
CA ASN A 311 -32.00 -17.49 -1.38
C ASN A 311 -32.03 -16.36 -2.43
N SER A 312 -32.06 -16.68 -3.72
CA SER A 312 -32.36 -15.71 -4.77
C SER A 312 -33.78 -15.90 -5.29
N ILE A 313 -34.33 -14.84 -5.91
CA ILE A 313 -35.61 -14.91 -6.65
C ILE A 313 -35.58 -15.89 -7.82
N PHE A 314 -34.38 -16.34 -8.23
CA PHE A 314 -34.18 -17.29 -9.32
C PHE A 314 -33.98 -18.74 -8.84
N SER A 315 -34.19 -19.01 -7.55
CA SER A 315 -34.00 -20.34 -6.94
C SER A 315 -34.82 -21.45 -7.60
N GLU A 316 -36.03 -21.15 -8.09
CA GLU A 316 -36.90 -22.09 -8.82
C GLU A 316 -36.26 -22.61 -10.12
N TYR A 317 -35.37 -21.82 -10.73
CA TYR A 317 -34.68 -22.16 -11.98
C TYR A 317 -33.31 -22.83 -11.77
N SER A 318 -33.00 -23.23 -10.53
CA SER A 318 -31.71 -23.85 -10.17
C SER A 318 -31.44 -25.19 -10.86
N SER A 319 -32.45 -25.84 -11.43
CA SER A 319 -32.30 -27.07 -12.21
C SER A 319 -31.79 -26.85 -13.63
N LEU A 320 -31.81 -25.61 -14.15
CA LEU A 320 -31.42 -25.29 -15.52
C LEU A 320 -29.95 -24.85 -15.62
N PRO A 321 -29.06 -25.62 -16.28
CA PRO A 321 -27.63 -25.30 -16.36
C PRO A 321 -27.34 -23.92 -16.98
N TRP A 322 -28.10 -23.53 -18.00
CA TRP A 322 -27.95 -22.23 -18.67
C TRP A 322 -28.26 -21.04 -17.75
N VAL A 323 -29.20 -21.21 -16.82
CA VAL A 323 -29.54 -20.18 -15.83
C VAL A 323 -28.39 -20.03 -14.83
N ILE A 324 -27.78 -21.14 -14.39
CA ILE A 324 -26.60 -21.10 -13.51
C ILE A 324 -25.45 -20.36 -14.20
N ILE A 325 -25.18 -20.63 -15.47
CA ILE A 325 -24.13 -19.96 -16.25
C ILE A 325 -24.41 -18.46 -16.33
N LEU A 326 -25.61 -18.06 -16.78
CA LEU A 326 -25.98 -16.66 -16.93
C LEU A 326 -25.93 -15.92 -15.59
N PHE A 327 -26.52 -16.50 -14.54
CA PHE A 327 -26.52 -15.93 -13.20
C PHE A 327 -25.10 -15.72 -12.68
N THR A 328 -24.21 -16.68 -12.90
CA THR A 328 -22.81 -16.56 -12.46
C THR A 328 -22.07 -15.48 -13.23
N VAL A 329 -22.25 -15.39 -14.56
CA VAL A 329 -21.65 -14.33 -15.38
C VAL A 329 -22.08 -12.96 -14.86
N VAL A 330 -23.38 -12.75 -14.64
CA VAL A 330 -23.90 -11.49 -14.10
C VAL A 330 -23.34 -11.23 -12.70
N THR A 331 -23.24 -12.26 -11.86
CA THR A 331 -22.68 -12.17 -10.50
C THR A 331 -21.22 -11.69 -10.50
N VAL A 332 -20.38 -12.11 -11.46
CA VAL A 332 -18.98 -11.64 -11.57
C VAL A 332 -18.93 -10.12 -11.76
N PHE A 333 -19.74 -9.59 -12.67
CA PHE A 333 -19.80 -8.15 -12.94
C PHE A 333 -20.47 -7.38 -11.79
N ALA A 334 -21.54 -7.94 -11.22
CA ALA A 334 -22.23 -7.34 -10.07
C ALA A 334 -21.32 -7.29 -8.84
N LYS A 335 -20.51 -8.33 -8.59
CA LYS A 335 -19.52 -8.35 -7.49
C LYS A 335 -18.44 -7.29 -7.67
N SER A 336 -17.98 -7.07 -8.90
CA SER A 336 -17.06 -5.97 -9.20
C SER A 336 -17.65 -4.63 -8.76
N ALA A 337 -18.89 -4.34 -9.16
CA ALA A 337 -19.57 -3.09 -8.82
C ALA A 337 -19.84 -2.99 -7.31
N ALA A 338 -20.38 -4.05 -6.69
CA ALA A 338 -20.71 -4.11 -5.27
C ALA A 338 -19.49 -3.83 -4.39
N THR A 339 -18.34 -4.42 -4.68
CA THR A 339 -17.10 -4.15 -3.95
C THR A 339 -16.63 -2.71 -4.09
N LEU A 340 -16.64 -2.17 -5.30
CA LEU A 340 -16.19 -0.81 -5.54
C LEU A 340 -17.14 0.22 -4.92
N ILE A 341 -18.45 -0.03 -4.94
CA ILE A 341 -19.46 0.78 -4.26
C ILE A 341 -19.25 0.72 -2.74
N THR A 342 -19.09 -0.47 -2.16
CA THR A 342 -18.85 -0.66 -0.71
C THR A 342 -17.67 0.19 -0.23
N LEU A 343 -16.53 0.10 -0.93
CA LEU A 343 -15.32 0.85 -0.59
C LEU A 343 -15.49 2.36 -0.83
N SER A 344 -16.15 2.76 -1.92
CA SER A 344 -16.34 4.18 -2.26
C SER A 344 -17.39 4.87 -1.39
N ALA A 345 -18.33 4.13 -0.82
CA ALA A 345 -19.36 4.60 0.11
C ALA A 345 -18.81 4.92 1.50
N GLY A 346 -17.60 4.45 1.83
CA GLY A 346 -16.97 4.63 3.14
C GLY A 346 -16.88 3.34 3.97
N GLY A 347 -17.25 2.18 3.41
CA GLY A 347 -17.01 0.89 4.03
C GLY A 347 -15.51 0.58 4.15
N ASN A 348 -15.13 -0.19 5.17
CA ASN A 348 -13.76 -0.66 5.33
C ASN A 348 -13.62 -2.10 4.84
N GLY A 349 -12.64 -2.35 3.98
CA GLY A 349 -12.38 -3.66 3.38
C GLY A 349 -11.31 -3.60 2.29
N GLY A 350 -11.20 -4.69 1.55
CA GLY A 350 -10.28 -4.85 0.43
C GLY A 350 -10.94 -5.43 -0.83
N ILE A 351 -10.26 -5.27 -1.96
CA ILE A 351 -10.59 -5.92 -3.23
C ILE A 351 -9.96 -7.32 -3.35
N PHE A 352 -9.20 -7.76 -2.34
CA PHE A 352 -8.45 -9.01 -2.35
C PHE A 352 -9.38 -10.23 -2.42
N ALA A 353 -10.23 -10.49 -1.41
CA ALA A 353 -11.22 -11.59 -1.49
C ALA A 353 -12.14 -11.50 -2.72
N PRO A 354 -12.73 -10.33 -3.06
CA PRO A 354 -13.57 -10.22 -4.25
C PRO A 354 -12.83 -10.58 -5.54
N SER A 355 -11.56 -10.19 -5.70
CA SER A 355 -10.77 -10.54 -6.89
C SER A 355 -10.60 -12.04 -7.04
N LEU A 356 -10.32 -12.74 -5.94
CA LEU A 356 -10.20 -14.19 -5.88
C LEU A 356 -11.54 -14.86 -6.25
N ILE A 357 -12.66 -14.39 -5.70
CA ILE A 357 -13.98 -14.97 -5.97
C ILE A 357 -14.42 -14.71 -7.41
N MET A 358 -14.23 -13.50 -7.94
CA MET A 358 -14.52 -13.20 -9.34
C MET A 358 -13.74 -14.13 -10.27
N GLY A 359 -12.46 -14.38 -9.98
CA GLY A 359 -11.65 -15.35 -10.71
C GLY A 359 -12.18 -16.78 -10.60
N GLY A 360 -12.54 -17.22 -9.40
CA GLY A 360 -13.11 -18.54 -9.17
C GLY A 360 -14.44 -18.76 -9.91
N LEU A 361 -15.32 -17.76 -9.90
CA LEU A 361 -16.57 -17.78 -10.65
C LEU A 361 -16.35 -17.80 -12.16
N MET A 362 -15.36 -17.07 -12.69
CA MET A 362 -14.98 -17.15 -14.11
C MET A 362 -14.44 -18.54 -14.48
N GLY A 363 -13.61 -19.12 -13.60
CA GLY A 363 -13.13 -20.50 -13.73
C GLY A 363 -14.27 -21.52 -13.77
N PHE A 364 -15.21 -21.39 -12.83
CA PHE A 364 -16.43 -22.18 -12.79
C PHE A 364 -17.23 -22.06 -14.09
N VAL A 365 -17.55 -20.83 -14.52
CA VAL A 365 -18.33 -20.58 -15.74
C VAL A 365 -17.69 -21.24 -16.96
N LEU A 366 -16.37 -21.10 -17.13
CA LEU A 366 -15.68 -21.68 -18.28
C LEU A 366 -15.77 -23.21 -18.28
N ALA A 367 -15.38 -23.85 -17.17
CA ALA A 367 -15.35 -25.30 -17.09
C ALA A 367 -16.76 -25.91 -17.13
N PHE A 368 -17.71 -25.33 -16.40
CA PHE A 368 -19.09 -25.79 -16.38
C PHE A 368 -19.77 -25.65 -17.74
N SER A 369 -19.51 -24.55 -18.47
CA SER A 369 -20.06 -24.37 -19.83
C SER A 369 -19.49 -25.38 -20.82
N ILE A 370 -18.18 -25.62 -20.80
CA ILE A 370 -17.53 -26.61 -21.68
C ILE A 370 -18.05 -28.02 -21.42
N ASN A 371 -18.23 -28.37 -20.14
CA ASN A 371 -18.79 -29.66 -19.75
C ASN A 371 -20.26 -29.80 -20.18
N THR A 372 -21.06 -28.75 -20.00
CA THR A 372 -22.49 -28.74 -20.38
C THR A 372 -22.68 -28.84 -21.89
N LEU A 373 -21.78 -28.24 -22.67
CA LEU A 373 -21.77 -28.32 -24.14
C LEU A 373 -21.23 -29.67 -24.67
N GLY A 374 -20.67 -30.53 -23.80
CA GLY A 374 -20.07 -31.80 -24.22
C GLY A 374 -18.77 -31.65 -25.04
N ILE A 375 -18.13 -30.47 -25.03
CA ILE A 375 -16.91 -30.21 -25.82
C ILE A 375 -15.71 -30.94 -25.23
N ALA A 376 -15.59 -30.95 -23.89
CA ALA A 376 -14.55 -31.66 -23.15
C ALA A 376 -15.01 -31.95 -21.71
N HIS A 377 -14.31 -32.87 -21.03
CA HIS A 377 -14.52 -33.15 -19.61
C HIS A 377 -13.43 -32.48 -18.77
N LEU A 378 -13.74 -31.29 -18.24
CA LEU A 378 -12.87 -30.50 -17.39
C LEU A 378 -13.24 -30.69 -15.90
N ASN A 379 -12.22 -30.78 -15.05
CA ASN A 379 -12.42 -30.74 -13.61
C ASN A 379 -12.73 -29.29 -13.20
N VAL A 380 -13.99 -29.02 -12.84
CA VAL A 380 -14.48 -27.68 -12.50
C VAL A 380 -13.72 -27.08 -11.31
N ALA A 381 -13.39 -27.87 -10.29
CA ALA A 381 -12.67 -27.41 -9.11
C ALA A 381 -11.26 -26.90 -9.48
N ASN A 382 -10.55 -27.58 -10.38
CA ASN A 382 -9.24 -27.12 -10.83
C ASN A 382 -9.31 -25.76 -11.54
N PHE A 383 -10.35 -25.54 -12.35
CA PHE A 383 -10.54 -24.27 -13.05
C PHE A 383 -10.96 -23.13 -12.12
N ILE A 384 -11.76 -23.42 -11.09
CA ILE A 384 -12.07 -22.44 -10.03
C ILE A 384 -10.76 -21.98 -9.36
N VAL A 385 -9.93 -22.91 -8.92
CA VAL A 385 -8.67 -22.61 -8.24
C VAL A 385 -7.68 -21.88 -9.17
N ALA A 386 -7.57 -22.31 -10.43
CA ALA A 386 -6.76 -21.59 -11.43
C ALA A 386 -7.27 -20.17 -11.70
N GLY A 387 -8.59 -19.99 -11.78
CA GLY A 387 -9.21 -18.68 -11.98
C GLY A 387 -8.99 -17.74 -10.79
N MET A 388 -9.07 -18.26 -9.57
CA MET A 388 -8.77 -17.53 -8.33
C MET A 388 -7.35 -16.94 -8.37
N ALA A 389 -6.35 -17.77 -8.69
CA ALA A 389 -4.95 -17.34 -8.75
C ALA A 389 -4.72 -16.33 -9.89
N ALA A 390 -5.29 -16.59 -11.06
CA ALA A 390 -5.13 -15.74 -12.23
C ALA A 390 -5.72 -14.34 -12.04
N SER A 391 -6.90 -14.24 -11.42
CA SER A 391 -7.58 -12.95 -11.20
C SER A 391 -6.86 -12.12 -10.14
N LEU A 392 -6.47 -12.76 -9.04
CA LEU A 392 -5.70 -12.12 -7.98
C LEU A 392 -4.37 -11.58 -8.53
N SER A 393 -3.64 -12.39 -9.30
CA SER A 393 -2.38 -12.01 -9.95
C SER A 393 -2.51 -10.81 -10.89
N ALA A 394 -3.56 -10.80 -11.73
CA ALA A 394 -3.78 -9.74 -12.71
C ALA A 394 -4.28 -8.43 -12.09
N ILE A 395 -5.19 -8.47 -11.12
CA ILE A 395 -5.76 -7.27 -10.50
C ILE A 395 -4.78 -6.63 -9.50
N MET A 396 -4.05 -7.45 -8.75
CA MET A 396 -3.12 -6.98 -7.72
C MET A 396 -1.73 -6.66 -8.26
N HIS A 397 -1.37 -7.16 -9.45
CA HIS A 397 0.01 -7.25 -9.94
C HIS A 397 0.92 -8.04 -8.98
N ALA A 398 0.41 -9.16 -8.48
CA ALA A 398 1.11 -9.98 -7.49
C ALA A 398 1.02 -11.48 -7.83
N PRO A 399 1.67 -11.93 -8.92
CA PRO A 399 1.61 -13.32 -9.37
C PRO A 399 2.10 -14.34 -8.35
N LEU A 400 3.23 -14.09 -7.66
CA LEU A 400 3.75 -15.07 -6.70
C LEU A 400 2.79 -15.23 -5.52
N THR A 401 2.26 -14.12 -5.02
CA THR A 401 1.23 -14.10 -3.98
C THR A 401 0.01 -14.91 -4.41
N GLY A 402 -0.48 -14.68 -5.63
CA GLY A 402 -1.65 -15.40 -6.15
C GLY A 402 -1.43 -16.90 -6.24
N ILE A 403 -0.27 -17.34 -6.74
CA ILE A 403 0.05 -18.75 -6.90
C ILE A 403 0.17 -19.44 -5.52
N PHE A 404 1.00 -18.90 -4.63
CA PHE A 404 1.27 -19.54 -3.34
C PHE A 404 0.08 -19.48 -2.40
N LEU A 405 -0.66 -18.37 -2.37
CA LEU A 405 -1.87 -18.28 -1.57
C LEU A 405 -2.87 -19.35 -1.97
N ILE A 406 -3.17 -19.44 -3.26
CA ILE A 406 -4.19 -20.37 -3.73
C ILE A 406 -3.76 -21.83 -3.54
N ALA A 407 -2.50 -22.15 -3.81
CA ALA A 407 -1.96 -23.49 -3.55
C ALA A 407 -2.08 -23.88 -2.07
N GLU A 408 -1.74 -22.95 -1.16
CA GLU A 408 -1.70 -23.22 0.28
C GLU A 408 -3.11 -23.29 0.91
N ILE A 409 -4.01 -22.35 0.59
CA ILE A 409 -5.38 -22.35 1.18
C ILE A 409 -6.24 -23.52 0.67
N THR A 410 -5.94 -24.06 -0.51
CA THR A 410 -6.66 -25.21 -1.08
C THR A 410 -6.01 -26.56 -0.79
N GLY A 411 -4.73 -26.56 -0.36
CA GLY A 411 -3.90 -27.76 -0.24
C GLY A 411 -3.43 -28.34 -1.59
N GLY A 412 -3.73 -27.66 -2.70
CA GLY A 412 -3.62 -28.16 -4.06
C GLY A 412 -2.29 -27.91 -4.77
N TYR A 413 -1.14 -28.18 -4.13
CA TYR A 413 0.18 -27.97 -4.75
C TYR A 413 0.38 -28.74 -6.07
N VAL A 414 -0.43 -29.78 -6.33
CA VAL A 414 -0.45 -30.52 -7.59
C VAL A 414 -0.82 -29.62 -8.80
N LEU A 415 -1.57 -28.52 -8.57
CA LEU A 415 -1.97 -27.59 -9.62
C LEU A 415 -0.96 -26.45 -9.87
N MET A 416 0.23 -26.48 -9.26
CA MET A 416 1.20 -25.38 -9.32
C MET A 416 1.48 -24.90 -10.75
N VAL A 417 1.67 -25.83 -11.70
CA VAL A 417 1.95 -25.49 -13.10
C VAL A 417 0.78 -24.73 -13.77
N PRO A 418 -0.48 -25.23 -13.77
CA PRO A 418 -1.63 -24.45 -14.19
C PRO A 418 -1.77 -23.09 -13.50
N LEU A 419 -1.52 -23.00 -12.18
CA LEU A 419 -1.58 -21.73 -11.45
C LEU A 419 -0.54 -20.74 -11.98
N MET A 420 0.69 -21.18 -12.20
CA MET A 420 1.76 -20.35 -12.74
C MET A 420 1.42 -19.84 -14.14
N ILE A 421 0.97 -20.72 -15.04
CA ILE A 421 0.63 -20.37 -16.42
C ILE A 421 -0.52 -19.35 -16.45
N THR A 422 -1.60 -19.64 -15.74
CA THR A 422 -2.79 -18.79 -15.74
C THR A 422 -2.51 -17.42 -15.10
N SER A 423 -1.76 -17.40 -14.01
CA SER A 423 -1.34 -16.16 -13.32
C SER A 423 -0.39 -15.31 -14.14
N ALA A 424 0.59 -15.92 -14.81
CA ALA A 424 1.55 -15.19 -15.64
C ALA A 424 0.87 -14.55 -16.86
N ILE A 425 0.03 -15.30 -17.60
CA ILE A 425 -0.65 -14.80 -18.80
C ILE A 425 -1.63 -13.68 -18.42
N SER A 426 -2.46 -13.87 -17.40
CA SER A 426 -3.43 -12.84 -16.99
C SER A 426 -2.73 -11.56 -16.49
N TYR A 427 -1.63 -11.71 -15.74
CA TYR A 427 -0.80 -10.60 -15.29
C TYR A 427 -0.19 -9.82 -16.46
N LEU A 428 0.44 -10.51 -17.42
CA LEU A 428 1.06 -9.86 -18.58
C LEU A 428 0.04 -9.08 -19.42
N ILE A 429 -1.16 -9.62 -19.63
CA ILE A 429 -2.23 -8.94 -20.35
C ILE A 429 -2.62 -7.63 -19.63
N ASN A 430 -2.79 -7.68 -18.31
CA ASN A 430 -3.13 -6.46 -17.54
C ASN A 430 -1.98 -5.46 -17.55
N ARG A 431 -0.75 -5.92 -17.28
CA ARG A 431 0.46 -5.10 -17.15
C ARG A 431 0.78 -4.34 -18.44
N ASN A 432 0.52 -4.94 -19.60
CA ASN A 432 0.69 -4.28 -20.90
C ASN A 432 -0.26 -3.10 -21.12
N LYS A 433 -1.42 -3.06 -20.44
CA LYS A 433 -2.40 -1.96 -20.54
C LYS A 433 -2.35 -1.01 -19.36
N ASN A 434 -2.05 -1.51 -18.17
CA ASN A 434 -1.94 -0.73 -16.95
C ASN A 434 -0.52 -0.90 -16.40
N GLN A 435 0.30 0.15 -16.49
CA GLN A 435 1.67 0.13 -15.98
C GLN A 435 1.73 -0.07 -14.46
N TYR A 436 0.74 0.44 -13.72
CA TYR A 436 0.68 0.37 -12.27
C TYR A 436 -0.50 -0.47 -11.82
N SER A 437 -0.34 -1.13 -10.67
CA SER A 437 -1.43 -1.85 -10.03
C SER A 437 -2.48 -0.89 -9.50
N ILE A 438 -3.65 -1.42 -9.15
CA ILE A 438 -4.75 -0.62 -8.61
C ILE A 438 -4.40 0.13 -7.30
N TYR A 439 -3.38 -0.34 -6.57
CA TYR A 439 -2.91 0.31 -5.34
C TYR A 439 -1.79 1.31 -5.56
N THR A 440 -0.92 1.08 -6.55
CA THR A 440 0.24 1.95 -6.83
C THR A 440 -0.11 3.07 -7.79
N LYS A 441 -1.11 2.89 -8.66
CA LYS A 441 -1.56 3.91 -9.62
C LYS A 441 -1.89 5.26 -8.98
N PRO A 442 -2.68 5.35 -7.89
CA PRO A 442 -2.98 6.64 -7.26
C PRO A 442 -1.76 7.35 -6.66
N LEU A 443 -0.71 6.60 -6.30
CA LEU A 443 0.55 7.15 -5.78
C LEU A 443 1.43 7.63 -6.93
N ALA A 444 1.49 6.87 -8.02
CA ALA A 444 2.24 7.23 -9.22
C ALA A 444 1.68 8.52 -9.85
N GLU A 445 0.36 8.64 -9.99
CA GLU A 445 -0.32 9.83 -10.53
C GLU A 445 -0.05 11.11 -9.72
N LYS A 446 0.30 10.97 -8.43
CA LYS A 446 0.65 12.09 -7.55
C LYS A 446 2.16 12.34 -7.40
N GLY A 447 3.01 11.53 -8.05
CA GLY A 447 4.46 11.56 -7.82
C GLY A 447 4.88 11.12 -6.40
N GLU A 448 3.99 10.41 -5.70
CA GLU A 448 4.17 9.96 -4.33
C GLU A 448 4.72 8.53 -4.23
N LEU A 449 4.72 7.77 -5.33
CA LEU A 449 5.28 6.44 -5.37
C LEU A 449 6.82 6.50 -5.45
N SER A 450 7.50 5.97 -4.44
CA SER A 450 8.92 5.61 -4.56
C SER A 450 9.04 4.43 -5.52
N SER A 451 9.35 4.67 -6.80
CA SER A 451 9.65 3.60 -7.74
C SER A 451 11.05 3.00 -7.47
N LEU A 452 11.21 1.72 -7.81
CA LEU A 452 12.50 0.99 -7.83
C LEU A 452 13.57 1.67 -8.69
N GLU A 453 13.15 2.47 -9.67
CA GLU A 453 14.03 3.24 -10.57
C GLU A 453 14.58 4.53 -9.94
N ASP A 454 14.07 4.96 -8.78
CA ASP A 454 14.37 6.30 -8.23
C ASP A 454 14.78 6.24 -6.74
N LYS A 455 15.69 5.30 -6.40
CA LYS A 455 16.30 5.19 -5.05
C LYS A 455 16.86 6.55 -4.60
N ASP A 456 17.47 7.26 -5.53
CA ASP A 456 18.06 8.59 -5.33
C ASP A 456 17.00 9.59 -4.91
N THR A 457 15.86 9.62 -5.60
CA THR A 457 14.74 10.49 -5.26
C THR A 457 14.17 10.19 -3.88
N THR A 458 14.19 8.94 -3.41
CA THR A 458 13.73 8.59 -2.06
C THR A 458 14.67 9.16 -0.98
N VAL A 459 15.99 9.03 -1.15
CA VAL A 459 16.97 9.60 -0.21
C VAL A 459 16.94 11.13 -0.25
N LEU A 460 16.84 11.72 -1.46
CA LEU A 460 16.71 13.17 -1.65
C LEU A 460 15.46 13.74 -0.97
N ASN A 461 14.32 13.02 -1.02
CA ASN A 461 13.08 13.43 -0.37
C ASN A 461 13.15 13.42 1.17
N MET A 462 14.04 12.61 1.77
CA MET A 462 14.23 12.58 3.23
C MET A 462 15.08 13.75 3.74
N MET A 463 15.85 14.39 2.87
CA MET A 463 16.69 15.52 3.22
C MET A 463 15.91 16.83 3.07
N LYS A 464 16.09 17.75 4.02
CA LYS A 464 15.53 19.10 3.93
C LYS A 464 16.64 20.08 3.61
N LEU A 465 16.41 20.95 2.62
CA LEU A 465 17.36 21.97 2.18
C LEU A 465 17.85 22.83 3.36
N ARG A 466 16.96 23.20 4.29
CA ARG A 466 17.31 23.97 5.52
C ARG A 466 18.46 23.40 6.37
N HIS A 467 18.77 22.11 6.26
CA HIS A 467 19.86 21.48 7.03
C HIS A 467 21.18 21.41 6.25
N LEU A 468 21.18 21.88 5.00
CA LEU A 468 22.30 21.89 4.07
C LEU A 468 22.72 23.31 3.69
N VAL A 469 22.05 24.33 4.23
CA VAL A 469 22.40 25.74 4.00
C VAL A 469 23.68 26.06 4.76
N GLU A 470 24.69 26.51 4.02
CA GLU A 470 25.96 27.03 4.51
C GLU A 470 25.83 28.54 4.72
N THR A 471 26.13 29.03 5.93
CA THR A 471 25.97 30.45 6.31
C THR A 471 27.31 31.14 6.59
N ASP A 472 28.43 30.49 6.29
CA ASP A 472 29.79 30.96 6.56
C ASP A 472 30.36 31.85 5.44
N TYR A 473 29.51 32.65 4.80
CA TYR A 473 29.89 33.55 3.71
C TYR A 473 29.88 35.01 4.19
N LEU A 474 30.91 35.77 3.80
CA LEU A 474 30.97 37.20 4.04
C LEU A 474 29.95 37.90 3.13
N VAL A 475 28.96 38.57 3.71
CA VAL A 475 27.91 39.29 2.97
C VAL A 475 28.31 40.74 2.75
N LEU A 476 28.15 41.22 1.52
CA LEU A 476 28.45 42.59 1.11
C LEU A 476 27.15 43.34 0.79
N ASN A 477 27.10 44.63 1.10
CA ASN A 477 26.01 45.50 0.64
C ASN A 477 26.34 46.02 -0.76
N GLU A 478 25.33 46.24 -1.61
CA GLU A 478 25.52 46.80 -2.96
C GLU A 478 26.22 48.18 -2.97
N GLN A 479 26.05 48.95 -1.88
CA GLN A 479 26.64 50.27 -1.69
C GLN A 479 28.04 50.24 -1.03
N ASP A 480 28.52 49.06 -0.60
CA ASP A 480 29.83 48.95 0.04
C ASP A 480 30.95 49.30 -0.94
N LEU A 481 31.99 49.96 -0.42
CA LEU A 481 33.26 50.14 -1.12
C LEU A 481 34.16 48.92 -0.88
N ILE A 482 34.78 48.41 -1.94
CA ILE A 482 35.67 47.24 -1.85
C ILE A 482 36.88 47.53 -0.95
N SER A 483 37.42 48.74 -0.99
CA SER A 483 38.52 49.20 -0.11
C SER A 483 38.17 49.07 1.38
N ALA A 484 36.94 49.44 1.77
CA ALA A 484 36.50 49.40 3.17
C ALA A 484 36.36 47.97 3.69
N ARG A 485 35.98 47.02 2.83
CA ARG A 485 35.78 45.61 3.18
C ARG A 485 36.95 44.71 2.79
N LEU A 486 38.04 45.27 2.26
CA LEU A 486 39.17 44.51 1.70
C LEU A 486 39.82 43.57 2.72
N ASN A 487 39.99 44.03 3.96
CA ASN A 487 40.55 43.20 5.04
C ASN A 487 39.66 41.99 5.35
N GLU A 488 38.34 42.15 5.33
CA GLU A 488 37.39 41.05 5.55
C GLU A 488 37.38 40.09 4.36
N ILE A 489 37.45 40.62 3.15
CA ILE A 489 37.54 39.84 1.89
C ILE A 489 38.80 38.97 1.90
N LEU A 490 39.95 39.53 2.29
CA LEU A 490 41.24 38.82 2.34
C LEU A 490 41.30 37.76 3.45
N GLN A 491 40.56 37.96 4.54
CA GLN A 491 40.46 36.99 5.64
C GLN A 491 39.38 35.92 5.40
N SER A 492 38.52 36.11 4.40
CA SER A 492 37.49 35.14 4.04
C SER A 492 38.10 33.82 3.55
N LYS A 493 37.51 32.72 3.98
CA LYS A 493 37.86 31.37 3.50
C LYS A 493 37.16 31.00 2.19
N ARG A 494 36.22 31.83 1.74
CA ARG A 494 35.39 31.60 0.54
C ARG A 494 35.74 32.61 -0.54
N ASN A 495 35.72 32.16 -1.79
CA ASN A 495 36.03 32.97 -2.99
C ASN A 495 34.81 33.64 -3.64
N LEU A 496 33.65 33.54 -3.01
CA LEU A 496 32.37 34.05 -3.48
C LEU A 496 31.69 34.84 -2.37
N PHE A 497 31.15 36.02 -2.70
CA PHE A 497 30.42 36.87 -1.77
C PHE A 497 29.02 37.18 -2.30
N PRO A 498 27.96 36.94 -1.51
CA PRO A 498 26.61 37.39 -1.82
C PRO A 498 26.49 38.90 -1.61
N VAL A 499 25.79 39.57 -2.52
CA VAL A 499 25.45 40.98 -2.44
C VAL A 499 23.98 41.14 -2.06
N ILE A 500 23.70 41.99 -1.07
CA ILE A 500 22.35 42.31 -0.61
C ILE A 500 22.08 43.82 -0.64
N ASP A 501 20.81 44.20 -0.63
CA ASP A 501 20.40 45.57 -0.32
C ASP A 501 20.14 45.78 1.18
N ASP A 502 19.74 47.00 1.53
CA ASP A 502 19.42 47.41 2.91
C ASP A 502 18.23 46.64 3.52
N GLU A 503 17.36 46.04 2.69
CA GLU A 503 16.26 45.18 3.11
C GLU A 503 16.64 43.68 3.20
N LYS A 504 17.94 43.37 3.00
CA LYS A 504 18.51 42.01 2.93
C LYS A 504 18.03 41.19 1.73
N ALA A 505 17.46 41.82 0.71
CA ALA A 505 17.10 41.14 -0.52
C ALA A 505 18.37 40.82 -1.31
N PHE A 506 18.42 39.63 -1.90
CA PHE A 506 19.57 39.19 -2.68
C PHE A 506 19.62 39.90 -4.04
N LYS A 507 20.78 40.50 -4.38
CA LYS A 507 20.99 41.23 -5.64
C LYS A 507 21.93 40.53 -6.60
N GLY A 508 22.95 39.82 -6.10
CA GLY A 508 23.92 39.15 -6.96
C GLY A 508 25.12 38.58 -6.23
N LEU A 509 26.17 38.30 -6.97
CA LEU A 509 27.40 37.65 -6.52
C LEU A 509 28.63 38.45 -6.93
N VAL A 510 29.66 38.44 -6.08
CA VAL A 510 31.01 38.94 -6.42
C VAL A 510 32.01 37.82 -6.20
N TYR A 511 32.84 37.57 -7.22
CA TYR A 511 33.93 36.60 -7.15
C TYR A 511 35.24 37.30 -6.77
N VAL A 512 36.03 36.68 -5.89
CA VAL A 512 37.37 37.18 -5.52
C VAL A 512 38.26 37.31 -6.76
N GLU A 513 38.12 36.39 -7.72
CA GLU A 513 38.89 36.39 -8.96
C GLU A 513 38.68 37.67 -9.78
N ASP A 514 37.46 38.23 -9.81
CA ASP A 514 37.18 39.47 -10.53
C ASP A 514 37.75 40.70 -9.81
N ILE A 515 37.78 40.66 -8.46
CA ILE A 515 38.45 41.68 -7.63
C ILE A 515 39.97 41.65 -7.91
N LEU A 516 40.57 40.45 -7.93
CA LEU A 516 42.01 40.28 -8.17
C LEU A 516 42.41 40.60 -9.62
N ARG A 517 41.60 40.22 -10.61
CA ARG A 517 41.88 40.42 -12.05
C ARG A 517 41.92 41.91 -12.42
N LYS A 518 41.07 42.73 -11.79
CA LYS A 518 41.05 44.17 -12.03
C LYS A 518 42.19 44.92 -11.32
N GLY A 519 42.90 44.24 -10.40
CA GLY A 519 44.08 44.77 -9.71
C GLY A 519 43.73 45.67 -8.51
N THR A 520 44.55 45.60 -7.45
CA THR A 520 44.37 46.36 -6.21
C THR A 520 44.73 47.84 -6.31
N ASN A 521 45.34 48.28 -7.41
CA ASN A 521 45.88 49.64 -7.57
C ASN A 521 44.83 50.74 -7.76
N HIS A 522 43.55 50.40 -7.94
CA HIS A 522 42.41 51.35 -8.03
C HIS A 522 41.24 50.94 -7.10
N ALA A 523 41.53 50.24 -6.00
CA ALA A 523 40.50 49.71 -5.09
C ALA A 523 39.65 50.79 -4.38
N GLU A 524 40.07 52.07 -4.42
CA GLU A 524 39.42 53.19 -3.75
C GLU A 524 38.16 53.73 -4.48
N GLU A 525 37.94 53.37 -5.74
CA GLU A 525 36.83 53.92 -6.55
C GLU A 525 35.73 52.92 -6.92
N TRP A 526 35.83 51.65 -6.50
CA TRP A 526 34.88 50.62 -6.93
C TRP A 526 33.87 50.27 -5.84
N SER A 527 32.60 50.55 -6.12
CA SER A 527 31.47 50.00 -5.38
C SER A 527 31.24 48.54 -5.74
N VAL A 528 30.72 47.77 -4.77
CA VAL A 528 30.32 46.36 -4.95
C VAL A 528 29.36 46.20 -6.14
N ASN A 529 28.44 47.14 -6.35
CA ASN A 529 27.52 47.16 -7.49
C ASN A 529 28.23 47.05 -8.87
N ASN A 530 29.43 47.62 -9.02
CA ASN A 530 30.16 47.60 -10.31
C ASN A 530 30.86 46.26 -10.59
N LEU A 531 30.98 45.39 -9.59
CA LEU A 531 31.60 44.07 -9.68
C LEU A 531 30.58 42.94 -9.55
N MET A 532 29.34 43.28 -9.22
CA MET A 532 28.26 42.35 -9.04
C MET A 532 27.89 41.67 -10.37
N GLN A 533 27.74 40.35 -10.30
CA GLN A 533 27.24 39.52 -11.37
C GLN A 533 25.92 38.88 -10.94
N ALA A 534 25.07 38.57 -11.91
CA ALA A 534 23.87 37.79 -11.66
C ALA A 534 24.25 36.37 -11.22
N ALA A 535 23.54 35.83 -10.23
CA ALA A 535 23.67 34.42 -9.89
C ALA A 535 23.14 33.55 -11.05
N PRO A 536 23.73 32.36 -11.30
CA PRO A 536 23.26 31.45 -12.35
C PRO A 536 21.79 31.06 -12.18
N ASP A 537 21.37 30.82 -10.93
CA ASP A 537 19.97 30.63 -10.51
C ASP A 537 19.87 30.90 -9.00
N VAL A 538 18.66 30.92 -8.47
CA VAL A 538 18.36 31.03 -7.04
C VAL A 538 17.43 29.88 -6.61
N VAL A 539 17.54 29.45 -5.35
CA VAL A 539 16.65 28.41 -4.80
C VAL A 539 15.94 28.93 -3.57
N VAL A 540 14.68 28.52 -3.39
CA VAL A 540 13.89 28.89 -2.21
C VAL A 540 14.05 27.82 -1.14
N ILE A 541 14.08 28.20 0.13
CA ILE A 541 14.31 27.27 1.25
C ILE A 541 13.28 26.13 1.35
N SER A 542 12.10 26.32 0.76
CA SER A 542 11.01 25.35 0.65
C SER A 542 11.19 24.35 -0.51
N ASP A 543 12.15 24.59 -1.42
CA ASP A 543 12.35 23.75 -2.60
C ASP A 543 12.82 22.34 -2.24
N HIS A 544 12.34 21.38 -3.04
CA HIS A 544 12.81 20.01 -2.96
C HIS A 544 14.23 19.89 -3.53
N LEU A 545 15.09 19.11 -2.87
CA LEU A 545 16.49 18.93 -3.30
C LEU A 545 16.64 18.37 -4.71
N LYS A 546 15.65 17.63 -5.23
CA LYS A 546 15.62 17.19 -6.63
C LYS A 546 15.59 18.38 -7.60
N ILE A 547 14.79 19.41 -7.30
CA ILE A 547 14.71 20.64 -8.09
C ILE A 547 16.01 21.43 -7.96
N VAL A 548 16.57 21.52 -6.76
CA VAL A 548 17.87 22.19 -6.51
C VAL A 548 18.98 21.56 -7.35
N LEU A 549 19.08 20.22 -7.37
CA LEU A 549 20.08 19.52 -8.18
C LEU A 549 19.83 19.67 -9.69
N GLN A 550 18.58 19.67 -10.14
CA GLN A 550 18.23 19.93 -11.53
C GLN A 550 18.63 21.34 -11.97
N LYS A 551 18.41 22.35 -11.13
CA LYS A 551 18.87 23.72 -11.37
C LYS A 551 20.40 23.80 -11.45
N MET A 552 21.10 23.15 -10.52
CA MET A 552 22.56 23.06 -10.54
C MET A 552 23.10 22.37 -11.79
N GLU A 553 22.45 21.32 -12.28
CA GLU A 553 22.87 20.62 -13.51
C GLU A 553 22.57 21.42 -14.77
N LYS A 554 21.38 22.04 -14.84
CA LYS A 554 20.95 22.85 -15.99
C LYS A 554 21.87 24.06 -16.20
N GLU A 555 22.20 24.77 -15.13
CA GLU A 555 23.07 25.95 -15.17
C GLU A 555 24.55 25.62 -14.97
N ASN A 556 24.90 24.33 -14.90
CA ASN A 556 26.24 23.82 -14.61
C ASN A 556 26.90 24.51 -13.39
N ALA A 557 26.10 24.83 -12.37
CA ALA A 557 26.49 25.58 -11.18
C ALA A 557 26.79 24.63 -10.01
N TRP A 558 27.92 24.85 -9.34
CA TRP A 558 28.32 24.06 -8.16
C TRP A 558 27.73 24.56 -6.85
N LEU A 559 27.30 25.83 -6.84
CA LEU A 559 26.82 26.56 -5.69
C LEU A 559 25.63 27.42 -6.12
N LEU A 560 24.55 27.42 -5.34
CA LEU A 560 23.39 28.28 -5.57
C LEU A 560 23.02 29.04 -4.28
N PRO A 561 22.66 30.34 -4.38
CA PRO A 561 22.14 31.11 -3.25
C PRO A 561 20.76 30.60 -2.84
N VAL A 562 20.54 30.52 -1.53
CA VAL A 562 19.28 30.10 -0.93
C VAL A 562 18.55 31.33 -0.40
N LEU A 563 17.31 31.51 -0.81
CA LEU A 563 16.44 32.61 -0.42
C LEU A 563 15.28 32.12 0.44
N ASP A 564 14.69 33.01 1.24
CA ASP A 564 13.38 32.77 1.84
C ASP A 564 12.23 33.12 0.88
N GLU A 565 10.98 32.88 1.30
CA GLU A 565 9.80 33.18 0.47
C GLU A 565 9.61 34.68 0.19
N ALA A 566 10.27 35.55 0.96
CA ALA A 566 10.23 37.00 0.79
C ALA A 566 11.42 37.52 -0.05
N GLY A 567 12.28 36.64 -0.58
CA GLY A 567 13.44 37.01 -1.40
C GLY A 567 14.69 37.43 -0.61
N ARG A 568 14.72 37.20 0.70
CA ARG A 568 15.88 37.52 1.56
C ARG A 568 16.93 36.44 1.50
N TYR A 569 18.19 36.84 1.49
CA TYR A 569 19.33 35.92 1.46
C TYR A 569 19.47 35.12 2.77
N MET A 570 19.56 33.78 2.66
CA MET A 570 19.67 32.86 3.80
C MET A 570 21.01 32.11 3.87
N GLY A 571 21.75 32.03 2.77
CA GLY A 571 23.01 31.28 2.69
C GLY A 571 23.24 30.69 1.29
N PHE A 572 24.16 29.74 1.19
CA PHE A 572 24.38 28.96 -0.04
C PHE A 572 24.11 27.48 0.18
N VAL A 573 23.83 26.77 -0.91
CA VAL A 573 23.86 25.31 -0.95
C VAL A 573 24.90 24.87 -1.97
N SER A 574 25.81 23.98 -1.54
CA SER A 574 26.83 23.40 -2.40
C SER A 574 26.43 22.01 -2.88
N LYS A 575 26.76 21.67 -4.13
CA LYS A 575 26.58 20.33 -4.67
C LYS A 575 27.29 19.30 -3.79
N THR A 576 28.49 19.63 -3.30
CA THR A 576 29.28 18.81 -2.37
C THR A 576 28.55 18.52 -1.05
N ALA A 577 27.92 19.51 -0.41
CA ALA A 577 27.17 19.30 0.83
C ALA A 577 25.98 18.35 0.63
N VAL A 578 25.26 18.51 -0.48
CA VAL A 578 24.15 17.61 -0.86
C VAL A 578 24.68 16.19 -1.06
N PHE A 579 25.75 16.00 -1.84
CA PHE A 579 26.34 14.68 -2.09
C PHE A 579 26.93 14.03 -0.83
N ASN A 580 27.62 14.78 0.03
CA ASN A 580 28.18 14.25 1.26
C ASN A 580 27.09 13.80 2.22
N LYS A 581 26.01 14.57 2.35
CA LYS A 581 24.87 14.16 3.18
C LYS A 581 24.16 12.95 2.60
N TYR A 582 23.94 12.94 1.29
CA TYR A 582 23.38 11.81 0.55
C TYR A 582 24.22 10.54 0.77
N ARG A 583 25.54 10.62 0.59
CA ARG A 583 26.47 9.49 0.78
C ARG A 583 26.53 9.03 2.24
N ALA A 584 26.50 9.95 3.20
CA ALA A 584 26.43 9.59 4.62
C ALA A 584 25.14 8.84 4.97
N LEU A 585 24.00 9.23 4.36
CA LEU A 585 22.74 8.51 4.52
C LEU A 585 22.77 7.13 3.85
N LEU A 586 23.39 7.00 2.68
CA LEU A 586 23.59 5.72 2.00
C LEU A 586 24.55 4.79 2.76
N SER A 587 25.69 5.29 3.25
CA SER A 587 26.65 4.50 4.03
C SER A 587 26.02 4.02 5.32
N ARG A 588 25.31 4.90 6.03
CA ARG A 588 24.57 4.53 7.23
C ARG A 588 23.50 3.49 6.91
N GLN A 589 22.89 3.54 5.73
CA GLN A 589 21.98 2.50 5.26
C GLN A 589 22.70 1.16 4.98
N ALA A 590 23.90 1.19 4.39
CA ALA A 590 24.72 0.01 4.08
C ALA A 590 25.32 -0.67 5.32
N ASP A 591 25.76 0.10 6.32
CA ASP A 591 26.32 -0.43 7.57
C ASP A 591 25.27 -1.15 8.44
N TYR A 592 23.98 -0.87 8.24
CA TYR A 592 22.89 -1.67 8.82
C TYR A 592 22.60 -2.97 8.05
N MET A 593 23.22 -3.18 6.88
CA MET A 593 23.11 -4.40 6.07
C MET A 593 24.26 -5.40 6.28
N GLY A 594 25.30 -5.01 7.03
CA GLY A 594 26.43 -5.86 7.43
C GLY A 594 26.18 -6.67 8.69
#